data_AF-A0A6H5IU22-F1
#
_entry.id   AF-A0A6H5IU22-F1
#
_cell.length_a   1.000
_cell.length_b   1.000
_cell.length_c   1.000
_cell.angle_alpha   90.00
_cell.angle_beta   90.00
_cell.angle_gamma   90.00
#
_symmetry.space_group_name_H-M   'P 1'
#
loop_
_entity.id
_entity.type
_entity.pdbx_description
1 polymer ?
#
loop_
_entity_poly.entity_id
_entity_poly.type
_entity_poly.pdbx_seq_one_letter_code
_entity_poly.pdbx_strand_id
1 'polypeptide(L)'
;MDTYEDGSTASFDGQKNLETLKSLQKNTNWEIVDERRKFIRQVYPIIKQWNRRSSPNVQDVFRAEDVERLAMDYINFTSSIYRDKEYVREIEEFIVFLCITDYKDEPKLNGDGKPSSRRTTPVHHAAKQDRDLVGQLFEIYNRYDVNYTDESGLSHFHVVCMYGQYQEIKKFLEFGHDPNCLWSETGDSPLGLAVLGSCTKHVVELLLRSGANPNLPNKEGLNLLHIISKKFRTQFIEVPDVPKILFEISDELNQSLQIDARDEFGNTPLHLAVLNDNVYVTEMLLRRGANPNSANDEGSTPLHLFYMRKCSYYDIGSVEFFFKICDELNHLIQTPIYTCSSRTARGGARRYEILARAPSAAATSRIAAIWVFRTLRVPL
;
A
#
# COMPACT_ATOMS: atom_id res chain seq x y z
N MET A 1 48.34 -30.31 25.83
CA MET A 1 48.37 -28.88 26.14
C MET A 1 47.26 -28.28 25.31
N ASP A 2 46.02 -28.58 25.70
CA ASP A 2 44.79 -28.09 25.08
C ASP A 2 43.94 -27.67 26.26
N THR A 3 43.95 -26.37 26.54
CA THR A 3 43.14 -25.77 27.58
C THR A 3 41.71 -25.73 27.10
N TYR A 4 40.86 -26.51 27.76
CA TYR A 4 39.41 -26.30 27.77
C TYR A 4 39.15 -24.84 28.12
N GLU A 5 38.73 -24.03 27.14
CA GLU A 5 38.09 -22.75 27.42
C GLU A 5 36.77 -23.07 28.13
N ASP A 6 36.78 -22.71 29.40
CA ASP A 6 35.75 -22.92 30.40
C ASP A 6 34.44 -22.23 29.98
N GLY A 7 33.35 -23.02 29.89
CA GLY A 7 32.00 -22.48 29.72
C GLY A 7 31.53 -21.59 30.87
N SER A 8 32.30 -21.46 31.96
CA SER A 8 31.99 -20.60 33.11
C SER A 8 32.30 -19.12 32.89
N THR A 9 33.33 -18.75 32.10
CA THR A 9 33.72 -17.35 31.90
C THR A 9 32.72 -16.61 30.99
N ALA A 10 32.26 -17.28 29.93
CA ALA A 10 31.19 -16.78 29.06
C ALA A 10 29.85 -16.57 29.82
N SER A 11 29.58 -17.40 30.84
CA SER A 11 28.41 -17.26 31.70
C SER A 11 28.54 -16.12 32.71
N PHE A 12 29.75 -15.88 33.23
CA PHE A 12 30.00 -14.84 34.24
C PHE A 12 29.95 -13.43 33.64
N ASP A 13 30.56 -13.23 32.47
CA ASP A 13 30.52 -11.93 31.77
C ASP A 13 29.11 -11.59 31.29
N GLY A 14 28.30 -12.59 30.91
CA GLY A 14 26.88 -12.40 30.56
C GLY A 14 26.04 -11.85 31.72
N GLN A 15 26.19 -12.40 32.93
CA GLN A 15 25.46 -11.96 34.12
C GLN A 15 25.84 -10.51 34.51
N LYS A 16 27.13 -10.20 34.50
CA LYS A 16 27.64 -8.86 34.80
C LYS A 16 27.17 -7.81 33.79
N ASN A 17 27.14 -8.16 32.51
CA ASN A 17 26.63 -7.30 31.45
C ASN A 17 25.13 -7.04 31.64
N LEU A 18 24.32 -8.04 32.01
CA LEU A 18 22.91 -7.87 32.35
C LEU A 18 22.68 -6.90 33.53
N GLU A 19 23.44 -7.05 34.62
CA GLU A 19 23.37 -6.14 35.77
C GLU A 19 23.75 -4.71 35.37
N THR A 20 24.76 -4.57 34.51
CA THR A 20 25.17 -3.28 33.95
C THR A 20 24.03 -2.66 33.16
N LEU A 21 23.37 -3.41 32.28
CA LEU A 21 22.22 -2.91 31.50
C LEU A 21 21.05 -2.48 32.39
N LYS A 22 20.71 -3.26 33.43
CA LYS A 22 19.67 -2.89 34.40
C LYS A 22 20.02 -1.60 35.14
N SER A 23 21.28 -1.43 35.54
CA SER A 23 21.76 -0.21 36.19
C SER A 23 21.67 1.00 35.25
N LEU A 24 22.12 0.85 34.00
CA LEU A 24 22.03 1.90 32.98
C LEU A 24 20.58 2.30 32.71
N GLN A 25 19.69 1.32 32.55
CA GLN A 25 18.27 1.54 32.30
C GLN A 25 17.62 2.34 33.44
N LYS A 26 17.91 1.98 34.70
CA LYS A 26 17.34 2.63 35.89
C LYS A 26 17.83 4.06 36.09
N ASN A 27 19.09 4.31 35.73
CA ASN A 27 19.74 5.62 35.92
C ASN A 27 19.50 6.59 34.76
N THR A 28 18.87 6.15 33.66
CA THR A 28 18.62 6.98 32.49
C THR A 28 17.33 7.79 32.67
N ASN A 29 17.41 9.10 32.43
CA ASN A 29 16.22 9.94 32.31
C ASN A 29 15.67 9.83 30.87
N TRP A 30 14.68 8.96 30.70
CA TRP A 30 14.10 8.63 29.40
C TRP A 30 13.32 9.77 28.72
N GLU A 31 13.02 10.86 29.43
CA GLU A 31 12.36 12.04 28.83
C GLU A 31 13.36 12.94 28.08
N ILE A 32 14.65 12.86 28.40
CA ILE A 32 15.69 13.70 27.81
C ILE A 32 16.39 12.94 26.67
N VAL A 33 16.30 13.47 25.44
CA VAL A 33 16.92 12.90 24.23
C VAL A 33 18.42 12.62 24.42
N ASP A 34 19.15 13.57 24.99
CA ASP A 34 20.60 13.44 25.17
C ASP A 34 20.98 12.35 26.18
N GLU A 35 20.14 12.10 27.19
CA GLU A 35 20.33 10.98 28.13
C GLU A 35 20.01 9.63 27.47
N ARG A 36 18.95 9.56 26.63
CA ARG A 36 18.70 8.36 25.80
C ARG A 36 19.86 8.07 24.84
N ARG A 37 20.45 9.12 24.25
CA ARG A 37 21.65 9.01 23.40
C ARG A 37 22.85 8.48 24.18
N LYS A 38 23.09 9.03 25.35
CA LYS A 38 24.17 8.58 26.24
C LYS A 38 23.97 7.13 26.66
N PHE A 39 22.74 6.72 26.96
CA PHE A 39 22.39 5.34 27.24
C PHE A 39 22.75 4.42 26.07
N ILE A 40 22.27 4.71 24.86
CA ILE A 40 22.55 3.89 23.67
C ILE A 40 24.06 3.77 23.40
N ARG A 41 24.83 4.86 23.53
CA ARG A 41 26.30 4.82 23.37
C ARG A 41 26.99 3.89 24.38
N GLN A 42 26.44 3.75 25.59
CA GLN A 42 26.98 2.86 26.61
C GLN A 42 26.51 1.40 26.43
N VAL A 43 25.29 1.21 25.93
CA VAL A 43 24.70 -0.13 25.66
C VAL A 43 25.29 -0.76 24.41
N TYR A 44 25.53 0.02 23.36
CA TYR A 44 26.03 -0.45 22.07
C TYR A 44 27.28 -1.38 22.16
N PRO A 45 28.37 -1.02 22.88
CA PRO A 45 29.53 -1.92 22.99
C PRO A 45 29.26 -3.19 23.80
N ILE A 46 28.23 -3.20 24.66
CA ILE A 46 27.81 -4.37 25.44
C ILE A 46 27.05 -5.33 24.53
N ILE A 47 26.03 -4.84 23.82
CA ILE A 47 25.16 -5.68 22.98
C ILE A 47 25.92 -6.30 21.80
N LYS A 48 26.95 -5.61 21.28
CA LYS A 48 27.77 -6.12 20.18
C LYS A 48 28.57 -7.37 20.52
N GLN A 49 28.77 -7.65 21.81
CA GLN A 49 29.45 -8.86 22.29
C GLN A 49 28.53 -10.09 22.23
N TRP A 50 27.22 -9.89 22.09
CA TRP A 50 26.23 -10.95 22.09
C TRP A 50 25.80 -11.32 20.66
N ASN A 51 25.64 -12.62 20.42
CA ASN A 51 25.14 -13.17 19.17
C ASN A 51 23.96 -14.12 19.44
N ARG A 52 23.22 -14.53 18.40
CA ARG A 52 22.02 -15.39 18.50
C ARG A 52 22.18 -16.67 19.34
N ARG A 53 23.38 -17.21 19.54
CA ARG A 53 23.62 -18.44 20.31
C ARG A 53 23.91 -18.21 21.79
N SER A 54 24.18 -16.96 22.19
CA SER A 54 24.58 -16.56 23.53
C SER A 54 23.80 -15.33 24.05
N SER A 55 22.66 -15.01 23.45
CA SER A 55 21.81 -13.89 23.84
C SER A 55 21.17 -14.15 25.21
N PRO A 56 21.28 -13.22 26.17
CA PRO A 56 20.64 -13.35 27.48
C PRO A 56 19.13 -13.06 27.41
N ASN A 57 18.40 -13.48 28.45
CA ASN A 57 17.03 -13.00 28.67
C ASN A 57 17.08 -11.50 29.02
N VAL A 58 16.41 -10.69 28.20
CA VAL A 58 16.36 -9.23 28.40
C VAL A 58 14.93 -8.70 28.60
N GLN A 59 13.93 -9.59 28.69
CA GLN A 59 12.53 -9.22 28.94
C GLN A 59 12.41 -8.39 30.23
N ASP A 60 13.09 -8.79 31.31
CA ASP A 60 13.05 -8.09 32.60
C ASP A 60 14.05 -6.92 32.69
N VAL A 61 14.78 -6.61 31.61
CA VAL A 61 15.80 -5.55 31.60
C VAL A 61 15.23 -4.24 31.07
N PHE A 62 14.47 -4.30 29.96
CA PHE A 62 13.97 -3.12 29.28
C PHE A 62 12.45 -3.01 29.44
N ARG A 63 11.95 -1.81 29.76
CA ARG A 63 10.52 -1.54 29.78
C ARG A 63 10.02 -1.28 28.36
N ALA A 64 8.78 -1.68 28.07
CA ALA A 64 8.13 -1.43 26.78
C ALA A 64 8.18 0.05 26.37
N GLU A 65 7.94 0.97 27.32
CA GLU A 65 7.98 2.41 27.04
C GLU A 65 9.38 2.94 26.73
N ASP A 66 10.43 2.29 27.23
CA ASP A 66 11.82 2.70 26.97
C ASP A 66 12.21 2.29 25.55
N VAL A 67 11.87 1.05 25.16
CA VAL A 67 12.08 0.54 23.79
C VAL A 67 11.26 1.34 22.78
N GLU A 68 10.00 1.64 23.11
CA GLU A 68 9.13 2.46 22.28
C GLU A 68 9.73 3.86 22.05
N ARG A 69 10.25 4.54 23.09
CA ARG A 69 10.93 5.84 22.93
C ARG A 69 12.17 5.76 22.05
N LEU A 70 12.99 4.71 22.19
CA LEU A 70 14.19 4.52 21.37
C LEU A 70 13.85 4.25 19.90
N ALA A 71 12.86 3.41 19.65
CA ALA A 71 12.39 3.17 18.28
C ALA A 71 11.82 4.47 17.66
N MET A 72 11.13 5.29 18.46
CA MET A 72 10.68 6.62 18.01
C MET A 72 11.84 7.58 17.74
N ASP A 73 12.90 7.55 18.53
CA ASP A 73 14.13 8.32 18.24
C ASP A 73 14.71 7.90 16.89
N TYR A 74 14.87 6.60 16.61
CA TYR A 74 15.37 6.12 15.32
C TYR A 74 14.56 6.70 14.15
N ILE A 75 13.24 6.62 14.22
CA ILE A 75 12.34 7.11 13.16
C ILE A 75 12.51 8.63 12.98
N ASN A 76 12.44 9.40 14.07
CA ASN A 76 12.56 10.86 14.05
C ASN A 76 13.93 11.32 13.54
N PHE A 77 15.03 10.70 13.96
CA PHE A 77 16.37 11.10 13.54
C PHE A 77 16.74 10.62 12.13
N THR A 78 16.14 9.55 11.64
CA THR A 78 16.34 9.07 10.26
C THR A 78 15.73 10.05 9.25
N SER A 79 14.58 10.64 9.58
CA SER A 79 13.91 11.65 8.73
C SER A 79 14.57 13.03 8.75
N SER A 80 15.44 13.34 9.73
CA SER A 80 16.08 14.65 9.88
C SER A 80 17.21 14.91 8.87
N ILE A 81 17.37 16.17 8.45
CA ILE A 81 18.50 16.65 7.61
C ILE A 81 19.81 16.80 8.41
N TYR A 82 19.73 16.88 9.73
CA TYR A 82 20.89 16.95 10.65
C TYR A 82 21.03 15.60 11.37
N ARG A 83 21.46 14.57 10.63
CA ARG A 83 21.59 13.20 11.17
C ARG A 83 22.83 13.08 12.04
N ASP A 84 22.65 12.78 13.32
CA ASP A 84 23.65 12.04 14.07
C ASP A 84 23.61 10.58 13.57
N LYS A 85 24.32 10.34 12.46
CA LYS A 85 24.34 9.02 11.79
C LYS A 85 24.85 7.91 12.70
N GLU A 86 25.71 8.26 13.67
CA GLU A 86 26.23 7.30 14.62
C GLU A 86 25.13 6.88 15.59
N TYR A 87 24.39 7.84 16.17
CA TYR A 87 23.27 7.53 17.06
C TYR A 87 22.17 6.70 16.38
N VAL A 88 21.81 7.03 15.13
CA VAL A 88 20.80 6.28 14.37
C VAL A 88 21.24 4.82 14.18
N ARG A 89 22.49 4.60 13.77
CA ARG A 89 23.05 3.25 13.60
C ARG A 89 23.08 2.48 14.92
N GLU A 90 23.45 3.12 16.02
CA GLU A 90 23.48 2.46 17.33
C GLU A 90 22.09 2.05 17.81
N ILE A 91 21.04 2.85 17.52
CA ILE A 91 19.66 2.45 17.81
C ILE A 91 19.21 1.31 16.89
N GLU A 92 19.56 1.35 15.61
CA GLU A 92 19.26 0.26 14.66
C GLU A 92 19.81 -1.07 15.18
N GLU A 93 21.08 -1.10 15.58
CA GLU A 93 21.74 -2.27 16.17
C GLU A 93 21.10 -2.69 17.50
N PHE A 94 20.60 -1.74 18.29
CA PHE A 94 19.82 -2.04 19.49
C PHE A 94 18.48 -2.70 19.16
N ILE A 95 17.75 -2.23 18.14
CA ILE A 95 16.49 -2.87 17.69
C ILE A 95 16.77 -4.26 17.15
N VAL A 96 17.80 -4.43 16.32
CA VAL A 96 18.24 -5.74 15.82
C VAL A 96 18.60 -6.68 16.97
N PHE A 97 19.29 -6.16 17.99
CA PHE A 97 19.60 -6.90 19.20
C PHE A 97 18.33 -7.40 19.91
N LEU A 98 17.30 -6.55 20.08
CA LEU A 98 16.02 -6.98 20.66
C LEU A 98 15.30 -8.02 19.79
N CYS A 99 15.44 -7.97 18.47
CA CYS A 99 14.83 -8.96 17.57
C CYS A 99 15.46 -10.35 17.72
N ILE A 100 16.74 -10.44 18.10
CA ILE A 100 17.44 -11.72 18.26
C ILE A 100 17.39 -12.27 19.70
N THR A 101 16.83 -11.51 20.64
CA THR A 101 16.63 -11.96 22.03
C THR A 101 15.20 -12.46 22.23
N ASP A 102 14.89 -12.84 23.48
CA ASP A 102 13.54 -13.22 23.90
C ASP A 102 12.63 -12.02 24.19
N TYR A 103 13.10 -10.79 23.98
CA TYR A 103 12.32 -9.59 24.23
C TYR A 103 11.09 -9.53 23.32
N LYS A 104 9.91 -9.32 23.92
CA LYS A 104 8.63 -9.10 23.24
C LYS A 104 7.86 -7.97 23.90
N ASP A 105 7.19 -7.17 23.09
CA ASP A 105 6.30 -6.11 23.58
C ASP A 105 5.10 -6.72 24.32
N GLU A 106 4.84 -6.19 25.51
CA GLU A 106 3.67 -6.56 26.31
C GLU A 106 2.54 -5.53 26.14
N PRO A 107 1.29 -5.98 25.98
CA PRO A 107 0.16 -5.09 25.78
C PRO A 107 -0.11 -4.24 27.03
N LYS A 108 -0.44 -2.97 26.80
CA LYS A 108 -1.07 -2.14 27.82
C LYS A 108 -2.48 -2.68 28.09
N LEU A 109 -2.69 -3.19 29.30
CA LEU A 109 -3.99 -3.71 29.73
C LEU A 109 -4.93 -2.55 30.09
N ASN A 110 -6.18 -2.68 29.71
CA ASN A 110 -7.26 -1.81 30.17
C ASN A 110 -7.71 -2.20 31.59
N GLY A 111 -8.66 -1.45 32.16
CA GLY A 111 -9.19 -1.71 33.51
C GLY A 111 -9.80 -3.10 33.70
N ASP A 112 -10.16 -3.79 32.62
CA ASP A 112 -10.71 -5.15 32.62
C ASP A 112 -9.63 -6.23 32.44
N GLY A 113 -8.34 -5.86 32.42
CA GLY A 113 -7.23 -6.78 32.24
C GLY A 113 -7.06 -7.29 30.80
N LYS A 114 -7.72 -6.67 29.81
CA LYS A 114 -7.58 -7.01 28.38
C LYS A 114 -6.65 -6.03 27.67
N PRO A 115 -5.91 -6.46 26.63
CA PRO A 115 -5.12 -5.54 25.80
C PRO A 115 -5.96 -4.39 25.22
N SER A 116 -5.48 -3.16 25.37
CA SER A 116 -6.06 -2.02 24.65
C SER A 116 -5.69 -2.13 23.16
N SER A 117 -6.69 -2.24 22.29
CA SER A 117 -6.47 -2.18 20.84
C SER A 117 -6.07 -0.78 20.38
N ARG A 118 -6.40 0.29 21.13
CA ARG A 118 -5.93 1.64 20.82
C ARG A 118 -4.55 1.85 21.43
N ARG A 119 -3.53 1.79 20.58
CA ARG A 119 -2.12 2.05 20.91
C ARG A 119 -1.37 2.39 19.63
N THR A 120 -0.94 3.64 19.50
CA THR A 120 0.07 4.00 18.51
C THR A 120 1.39 3.35 18.93
N THR A 121 2.06 2.68 17.99
CA THR A 121 3.32 1.95 18.25
C THR A 121 4.37 2.35 17.21
N PRO A 122 5.67 2.05 17.42
CA PRO A 122 6.71 2.29 16.43
C PRO A 122 6.45 1.66 15.07
N VAL A 123 5.71 0.54 15.00
CA VAL A 123 5.27 -0.09 13.74
C VAL A 123 4.48 0.90 12.88
N HIS A 124 3.55 1.66 13.47
CA HIS A 124 2.74 2.65 12.77
C HIS A 124 3.56 3.83 12.25
N HIS A 125 4.59 4.24 13.01
CA HIS A 125 5.48 5.32 12.61
C HIS A 125 6.48 4.87 11.53
N ALA A 126 7.03 3.66 11.66
CA ALA A 126 7.90 3.04 10.66
C ALA A 126 7.16 2.87 9.32
N ALA A 127 5.87 2.53 9.37
CA ALA A 127 5.01 2.43 8.19
C ALA A 127 4.86 3.73 7.37
N LYS A 128 5.31 4.88 7.88
CA LYS A 128 5.30 6.16 7.14
C LYS A 128 6.67 6.54 6.58
N GLN A 129 7.74 5.84 6.98
CA GLN A 129 9.11 6.34 6.79
C GLN A 129 10.14 5.26 6.39
N ASP A 130 10.11 4.08 7.01
CA ASP A 130 11.14 3.04 6.85
C ASP A 130 10.50 1.66 6.73
N ARG A 131 10.49 1.13 5.51
CA ARG A 131 9.92 -0.18 5.18
C ARG A 131 10.68 -1.33 5.82
N ASP A 132 12.00 -1.25 5.85
CA ASP A 132 12.85 -2.39 6.24
C ASP A 132 12.75 -2.61 7.76
N LEU A 133 12.55 -1.53 8.51
CA LEU A 133 12.30 -1.59 9.94
C LEU A 133 10.96 -2.26 10.31
N VAL A 134 9.92 -2.14 9.47
CA VAL A 134 8.59 -2.72 9.77
C VAL A 134 8.70 -4.22 10.03
N GLY A 135 9.48 -4.94 9.22
CA GLY A 135 9.65 -6.40 9.38
C GLY A 135 10.33 -6.77 10.69
N GLN A 136 11.37 -6.02 11.07
CA GLN A 136 12.09 -6.23 12.32
C GLN A 136 11.18 -5.95 13.52
N LEU A 137 10.38 -4.89 13.47
CA LEU A 137 9.49 -4.54 14.58
C LEU A 137 8.43 -5.62 14.84
N PHE A 138 7.97 -6.38 13.85
CA PHE A 138 7.03 -7.49 14.12
C PHE A 138 7.66 -8.68 14.87
N GLU A 139 9.00 -8.79 14.91
CA GLU A 139 9.68 -9.74 15.80
C GLU A 139 9.58 -9.33 17.28
N ILE A 140 9.42 -8.03 17.54
CA ILE A 140 9.23 -7.46 18.88
C ILE A 140 7.73 -7.38 19.22
N TYR A 141 6.93 -6.86 18.30
CA TYR A 141 5.47 -6.68 18.40
C TYR A 141 4.72 -7.91 17.85
N ASN A 142 5.03 -9.09 18.37
CA ASN A 142 4.55 -10.38 17.84
C ASN A 142 3.19 -10.85 18.42
N ARG A 143 2.38 -9.95 18.98
CA ARG A 143 1.08 -10.26 19.58
C ARG A 143 -0.04 -10.17 18.54
N TYR A 144 -0.21 -11.23 17.75
CA TYR A 144 -1.24 -11.29 16.70
C TYR A 144 -2.66 -11.49 17.24
N ASP A 145 -2.86 -11.71 18.53
CA ASP A 145 -4.19 -11.70 19.15
C ASP A 145 -4.75 -10.27 19.29
N VAL A 146 -3.90 -9.25 19.15
CA VAL A 146 -4.27 -7.83 19.24
C VAL A 146 -3.97 -7.14 17.93
N ASN A 147 -4.97 -6.48 17.35
CA ASN A 147 -4.76 -5.61 16.20
C ASN A 147 -4.68 -4.16 16.68
N TYR A 148 -3.48 -3.73 17.09
CA TYR A 148 -3.28 -2.37 17.58
C TYR A 148 -3.60 -1.35 16.49
N THR A 149 -4.25 -0.25 16.86
CA THR A 149 -4.60 0.87 15.99
C THR A 149 -4.03 2.18 16.49
N ASP A 150 -3.48 2.98 15.59
CA ASP A 150 -3.08 4.36 15.86
C ASP A 150 -4.28 5.34 15.88
N GLU A 151 -3.99 6.63 16.03
CA GLU A 151 -4.98 7.72 16.06
C GLU A 151 -5.76 7.87 14.75
N SER A 152 -5.18 7.47 13.61
CA SER A 152 -5.85 7.47 12.30
C SER A 152 -6.72 6.22 12.07
N GLY A 153 -6.64 5.25 12.98
CA GLY A 153 -7.23 3.92 12.83
C GLY A 153 -6.46 3.01 11.87
N LEU A 154 -5.19 3.34 11.56
CA LEU A 154 -4.29 2.43 10.87
C LEU A 154 -3.97 1.31 11.85
N SER A 155 -4.05 0.06 11.40
CA SER A 155 -3.90 -1.10 12.27
C SER A 155 -2.60 -1.85 11.97
N HIS A 156 -2.10 -2.66 12.90
CA HIS A 156 -0.97 -3.55 12.61
C HIS A 156 -1.25 -4.46 11.42
N PHE A 157 -2.48 -4.96 11.31
CA PHE A 157 -2.91 -5.76 10.16
C PHE A 157 -2.87 -4.96 8.86
N HIS A 158 -3.30 -3.70 8.87
CA HIS A 158 -3.16 -2.79 7.72
C HIS A 158 -1.70 -2.61 7.30
N VAL A 159 -0.79 -2.43 8.27
CA VAL A 159 0.65 -2.24 8.02
C VAL A 159 1.28 -3.49 7.39
N VAL A 160 1.05 -4.69 7.94
CA VAL A 160 1.63 -5.92 7.35
C VAL A 160 1.12 -6.16 5.93
N CYS A 161 -0.15 -5.85 5.65
CA CYS A 161 -0.72 -5.93 4.31
C CYS A 161 -0.07 -4.94 3.35
N MET A 162 0.04 -3.67 3.74
CA MET A 162 0.67 -2.62 2.95
C MET A 162 2.11 -2.98 2.52
N TYR A 163 2.87 -3.61 3.41
CA TYR A 163 4.26 -3.99 3.13
C TYR A 163 4.45 -5.41 2.58
N GLY A 164 3.37 -6.17 2.44
CA GLY A 164 3.37 -7.51 1.88
C GLY A 164 4.07 -8.55 2.75
N GLN A 165 4.00 -8.41 4.08
CA GLN A 165 4.64 -9.32 5.03
C GLN A 165 3.83 -10.62 5.18
N TYR A 166 4.00 -11.52 4.22
CA TYR A 166 3.18 -12.74 4.07
C TYR A 166 3.02 -13.56 5.36
N GLN A 167 4.12 -13.82 6.09
CA GLN A 167 4.07 -14.64 7.31
C GLN A 167 3.25 -13.95 8.40
N GLU A 168 3.35 -12.62 8.52
CA GLU A 168 2.65 -11.85 9.54
C GLU A 168 1.16 -11.72 9.20
N ILE A 169 0.84 -11.48 7.93
CA ILE A 169 -0.54 -11.51 7.42
C ILE A 169 -1.18 -12.86 7.74
N LYS A 170 -0.48 -13.97 7.47
CA LYS A 170 -0.98 -15.31 7.74
C LYS A 170 -1.29 -15.52 9.24
N LYS A 171 -0.39 -15.10 10.13
CA LYS A 171 -0.63 -15.19 11.58
C LYS A 171 -1.84 -14.36 12.00
N PHE A 172 -1.97 -13.10 11.56
CA PHE A 172 -3.17 -12.30 11.87
C PHE A 172 -4.46 -12.99 11.40
N LEU A 173 -4.48 -13.58 10.20
CA LEU A 173 -5.67 -14.31 9.71
C LEU A 173 -5.96 -15.59 10.52
N GLU A 174 -4.92 -16.33 10.95
CA GLU A 174 -5.06 -17.51 11.82
C GLU A 174 -5.63 -17.16 13.21
N PHE A 175 -5.34 -15.96 13.71
CA PHE A 175 -5.96 -15.41 14.93
C PHE A 175 -7.39 -14.87 14.72
N GLY A 176 -7.94 -14.98 13.50
CA GLY A 176 -9.32 -14.64 13.19
C GLY A 176 -9.57 -13.15 12.96
N HIS A 177 -8.53 -12.38 12.63
CA HIS A 177 -8.72 -10.97 12.25
C HIS A 177 -9.50 -10.85 10.93
N ASP A 178 -10.42 -9.88 10.90
CA ASP A 178 -11.26 -9.65 9.73
C ASP A 178 -10.43 -9.16 8.52
N PRO A 179 -10.37 -9.92 7.40
CA PRO A 179 -9.67 -9.51 6.19
C PRO A 179 -10.29 -8.28 5.51
N ASN A 180 -11.44 -7.80 5.99
CA ASN A 180 -12.18 -6.67 5.46
C ASN A 180 -12.19 -5.45 6.39
N CYS A 181 -11.37 -5.43 7.44
CA CYS A 181 -11.29 -4.27 8.33
C CYS A 181 -10.85 -3.02 7.56
N LEU A 182 -11.59 -1.91 7.69
CA LEU A 182 -11.29 -0.69 6.93
C LEU A 182 -10.42 0.26 7.75
N TRP A 183 -9.41 0.84 7.12
CA TRP A 183 -8.64 1.93 7.73
C TRP A 183 -9.55 3.15 7.92
N SER A 184 -9.69 3.62 9.16
CA SER A 184 -10.63 4.70 9.47
C SER A 184 -10.32 6.03 8.77
N GLU A 185 -9.08 6.33 8.38
CA GLU A 185 -8.73 7.57 7.69
C GLU A 185 -9.14 7.54 6.21
N THR A 186 -8.72 6.54 5.45
CA THR A 186 -8.92 6.46 3.99
C THR A 186 -10.08 5.55 3.56
N GLY A 187 -10.52 4.65 4.44
CA GLY A 187 -11.46 3.58 4.12
C GLY A 187 -10.85 2.42 3.34
N ASP A 188 -9.53 2.39 3.14
CA ASP A 188 -8.90 1.30 2.40
C ASP A 188 -9.00 -0.02 3.17
N SER A 189 -9.30 -1.10 2.45
CA SER A 189 -9.26 -2.47 2.97
C SER A 189 -7.82 -3.00 3.01
N PRO A 190 -7.53 -4.07 3.78
CA PRO A 190 -6.20 -4.67 3.84
C PRO A 190 -5.77 -5.17 2.46
N LEU A 191 -6.71 -5.71 1.67
CA LEU A 191 -6.48 -6.10 0.28
C LEU A 191 -6.15 -4.90 -0.62
N GLY A 192 -6.88 -3.79 -0.48
CA GLY A 192 -6.58 -2.54 -1.20
C GLY A 192 -5.19 -2.00 -0.87
N LEU A 193 -4.82 -1.99 0.42
CA LEU A 193 -3.50 -1.57 0.89
C LEU A 193 -2.37 -2.46 0.39
N ALA A 194 -2.58 -3.78 0.35
CA ALA A 194 -1.60 -4.71 -0.20
C ALA A 194 -1.32 -4.44 -1.69
N VAL A 195 -2.35 -4.10 -2.46
CA VAL A 195 -2.20 -3.71 -3.88
C VAL A 195 -1.56 -2.32 -4.00
N LEU A 196 -1.90 -1.35 -3.14
CA LEU A 196 -1.30 0.00 -3.14
C LEU A 196 0.18 0.02 -2.72
N GLY A 197 0.59 -0.87 -1.81
CA GLY A 197 1.96 -0.96 -1.32
C GLY A 197 2.85 -1.95 -2.11
N SER A 198 3.63 -2.76 -1.41
CA SER A 198 4.52 -3.74 -2.06
C SER A 198 3.81 -5.08 -2.27
N CYS A 199 2.98 -5.12 -3.31
CA CYS A 199 2.17 -6.28 -3.64
C CYS A 199 3.02 -7.49 -4.09
N THR A 200 2.70 -8.69 -3.58
CA THR A 200 3.08 -9.96 -4.21
C THR A 200 1.83 -10.77 -4.53
N LYS A 201 1.88 -11.60 -5.57
CA LYS A 201 0.78 -12.51 -5.94
C LYS A 201 0.27 -13.34 -4.76
N HIS A 202 1.19 -13.84 -3.95
CA HIS A 202 0.90 -14.72 -2.82
C HIS A 202 0.12 -13.99 -1.71
N VAL A 203 0.36 -12.70 -1.51
CA VAL A 203 -0.38 -11.90 -0.51
C VAL A 203 -1.81 -11.66 -0.95
N VAL A 204 -2.01 -11.30 -2.23
CA VAL A 204 -3.36 -11.13 -2.80
C VAL A 204 -4.15 -12.43 -2.73
N GLU A 205 -3.52 -13.54 -3.13
CA GLU A 205 -4.11 -14.87 -3.02
C GLU A 205 -4.48 -15.22 -1.58
N LEU A 206 -3.57 -15.02 -0.63
CA LEU A 206 -3.82 -15.31 0.79
C LEU A 206 -5.03 -14.53 1.31
N LEU A 207 -5.10 -13.23 1.03
CA LEU A 207 -6.20 -12.38 1.50
C LEU A 207 -7.55 -12.78 0.86
N LEU A 208 -7.59 -13.01 -0.46
CA LEU A 208 -8.81 -13.44 -1.16
C LEU A 208 -9.31 -14.79 -0.65
N ARG A 209 -8.42 -15.79 -0.54
CA ARG A 209 -8.76 -17.12 -0.01
C ARG A 209 -9.18 -17.08 1.47
N SER A 210 -8.80 -16.03 2.18
CA SER A 210 -9.20 -15.80 3.57
C SER A 210 -10.50 -15.01 3.71
N GLY A 211 -11.16 -14.65 2.61
CA GLY A 211 -12.46 -13.97 2.61
C GLY A 211 -12.40 -12.45 2.43
N ALA A 212 -11.28 -11.89 1.97
CA ALA A 212 -11.22 -10.49 1.59
C ALA A 212 -12.17 -10.20 0.42
N ASN A 213 -12.90 -9.08 0.50
CA ASN A 213 -13.87 -8.65 -0.49
C ASN A 213 -13.27 -7.55 -1.37
N PRO A 214 -12.92 -7.84 -2.65
CA PRO A 214 -12.35 -6.88 -3.58
C PRO A 214 -13.34 -5.78 -4.02
N ASN A 215 -14.64 -5.94 -3.74
CA ASN A 215 -15.65 -4.95 -4.10
C ASN A 215 -15.83 -3.85 -3.05
N LEU A 216 -15.20 -3.94 -1.88
CA LEU A 216 -15.33 -2.92 -0.84
C LEU A 216 -14.74 -1.59 -1.34
N PRO A 217 -15.55 -0.52 -1.42
CA PRO A 217 -15.05 0.79 -1.80
C PRO A 217 -14.38 1.46 -0.60
N ASN A 218 -13.29 2.19 -0.86
CA ASN A 218 -12.73 3.13 0.11
C ASN A 218 -13.56 4.43 0.17
N LYS A 219 -13.10 5.44 0.93
CA LYS A 219 -13.85 6.70 1.07
C LYS A 219 -13.96 7.54 -0.20
N GLU A 220 -13.07 7.33 -1.17
CA GLU A 220 -13.14 7.93 -2.52
C GLU A 220 -14.09 7.14 -3.45
N GLY A 221 -14.75 6.09 -2.95
CA GLY A 221 -15.59 5.19 -3.75
C GLY A 221 -14.79 4.17 -4.57
N LEU A 222 -13.47 4.09 -4.39
CA LEU A 222 -12.61 3.21 -5.17
C LEU A 222 -12.65 1.79 -4.60
N ASN A 223 -13.12 0.83 -5.40
CA ASN A 223 -12.92 -0.60 -5.12
C ASN A 223 -11.54 -1.09 -5.62
N LEU A 224 -11.24 -2.38 -5.46
CA LEU A 224 -9.94 -2.94 -5.83
C LEU A 224 -9.61 -2.78 -7.33
N LEU A 225 -10.62 -2.90 -8.21
CA LEU A 225 -10.41 -2.73 -9.65
C LEU A 225 -10.04 -1.28 -10.00
N HIS A 226 -10.60 -0.28 -9.32
CA HIS A 226 -10.18 1.11 -9.48
C HIS A 226 -8.72 1.31 -9.06
N ILE A 227 -8.32 0.74 -7.92
CA ILE A 227 -6.95 0.81 -7.41
C ILE A 227 -5.96 0.20 -8.41
N ILE A 228 -6.28 -0.99 -8.92
CA ILE A 228 -5.51 -1.70 -9.95
C ILE A 228 -5.39 -0.85 -11.23
N SER A 229 -6.50 -0.28 -11.71
CA SER A 229 -6.54 0.58 -12.89
C SER A 229 -5.66 1.82 -12.75
N LYS A 230 -5.56 2.41 -11.55
CA LYS A 230 -4.75 3.61 -11.27
C LYS A 230 -3.25 3.31 -11.18
N LYS A 231 -2.86 2.17 -10.61
CA LYS A 231 -1.46 1.90 -10.24
C LYS A 231 -0.58 1.38 -11.38
N PHE A 232 -1.06 0.45 -12.21
CA PHE A 232 -0.19 -0.30 -13.13
C PHE A 232 0.05 0.40 -14.48
N ARG A 233 0.64 1.60 -14.42
CA ARG A 233 1.21 2.30 -15.58
C ARG A 233 2.56 1.67 -15.94
N THR A 234 2.62 0.57 -16.69
CA THR A 234 3.84 0.25 -17.48
C THR A 234 3.66 -0.95 -18.39
N GLN A 235 4.19 -0.80 -19.61
CA GLN A 235 4.34 -1.84 -20.63
C GLN A 235 5.71 -2.56 -20.54
N PHE A 236 6.54 -2.19 -19.54
CA PHE A 236 7.98 -2.48 -19.51
C PHE A 236 8.53 -3.07 -18.22
N ILE A 237 7.69 -3.29 -17.21
CA ILE A 237 8.11 -3.95 -15.97
C ILE A 237 7.35 -5.27 -15.93
N GLU A 238 8.00 -6.35 -15.50
CA GLU A 238 7.34 -7.59 -15.05
C GLU A 238 6.44 -7.24 -13.87
N VAL A 239 5.30 -6.62 -14.16
CA VAL A 239 4.29 -6.32 -13.16
C VAL A 239 3.70 -7.68 -12.78
N PRO A 240 3.67 -8.03 -11.48
CA PRO A 240 3.03 -9.28 -11.05
C PRO A 240 1.61 -9.33 -11.61
N ASP A 241 1.18 -10.54 -12.01
CA ASP A 241 -0.13 -10.91 -12.57
C ASP A 241 -1.34 -10.55 -11.67
N VAL A 242 -1.30 -9.50 -10.84
CA VAL A 242 -2.30 -9.14 -9.83
C VAL A 242 -3.70 -9.00 -10.42
N PRO A 243 -3.92 -8.29 -11.55
CA PRO A 243 -5.25 -8.25 -12.16
C PRO A 243 -5.71 -9.66 -12.57
N LYS A 244 -4.83 -10.45 -13.19
CA LYS A 244 -5.12 -11.81 -13.64
C LYS A 244 -5.45 -12.75 -12.48
N ILE A 245 -4.61 -12.75 -11.46
CA ILE A 245 -4.80 -13.51 -10.21
C ILE A 245 -6.09 -13.10 -9.52
N LEU A 246 -6.39 -11.80 -9.44
CA LEU A 246 -7.65 -11.33 -8.88
C LEU A 246 -8.83 -11.97 -9.60
N PHE A 247 -8.85 -11.92 -10.93
CA PHE A 247 -9.93 -12.52 -11.71
C PHE A 247 -9.97 -14.04 -11.59
N GLU A 248 -8.83 -14.72 -11.70
CA GLU A 248 -8.73 -16.18 -11.58
C GLU A 248 -9.22 -16.67 -10.21
N ILE A 249 -8.72 -16.10 -9.12
CA ILE A 249 -9.12 -16.49 -7.77
C ILE A 249 -10.56 -16.08 -7.49
N SER A 250 -11.02 -14.91 -7.96
CA SER A 250 -12.42 -14.52 -7.79
C SER A 250 -13.36 -15.50 -8.50
N ASP A 251 -13.00 -15.96 -9.70
CA ASP A 251 -13.76 -17.00 -10.42
C ASP A 251 -13.74 -18.34 -9.64
N GLU A 252 -12.57 -18.78 -9.17
CA GLU A 252 -12.44 -20.00 -8.34
C GLU A 252 -13.32 -19.94 -7.08
N LEU A 253 -13.38 -18.78 -6.43
CA LEU A 253 -14.16 -18.54 -5.22
C LEU A 253 -15.64 -18.22 -5.50
N ASN A 254 -16.07 -18.20 -6.77
CA ASN A 254 -17.40 -17.73 -7.19
C ASN A 254 -17.76 -16.33 -6.67
N GLN A 255 -16.76 -15.47 -6.55
CA GLN A 255 -16.89 -14.10 -6.10
C GLN A 255 -17.11 -13.17 -7.30
N SER A 256 -18.33 -12.65 -7.44
CA SER A 256 -18.66 -11.71 -8.51
C SER A 256 -17.97 -10.36 -8.28
N LEU A 257 -17.12 -9.95 -9.22
CA LEU A 257 -16.48 -8.64 -9.21
C LEU A 257 -17.39 -7.57 -9.81
N GLN A 258 -17.49 -6.42 -9.16
CA GLN A 258 -18.23 -5.27 -9.65
C GLN A 258 -17.40 -4.50 -10.68
N ILE A 259 -17.39 -5.01 -11.92
CA ILE A 259 -16.58 -4.52 -13.05
C ILE A 259 -16.86 -3.04 -13.37
N ASP A 260 -18.14 -2.64 -13.31
CA ASP A 260 -18.62 -1.28 -13.60
C ASP A 260 -19.02 -0.51 -12.34
N ALA A 261 -18.42 -0.83 -11.18
CA ALA A 261 -18.57 0.00 -9.98
C ALA A 261 -18.18 1.46 -10.29
N ARG A 262 -18.83 2.43 -9.64
CA ARG A 262 -18.57 3.86 -9.87
C ARG A 262 -17.93 4.47 -8.63
N ASP A 263 -16.86 5.23 -8.83
CA ASP A 263 -16.24 6.07 -7.79
C ASP A 263 -17.07 7.33 -7.49
N GLU A 264 -16.57 8.21 -6.62
CA GLU A 264 -17.26 9.46 -6.24
C GLU A 264 -17.49 10.46 -7.39
N PHE A 265 -16.80 10.30 -8.52
CA PHE A 265 -16.96 11.10 -9.74
C PHE A 265 -17.72 10.34 -10.84
N GLY A 266 -18.27 9.17 -10.49
CA GLY A 266 -18.96 8.30 -11.42
C GLY A 266 -18.04 7.54 -12.38
N ASN A 267 -16.72 7.61 -12.23
CA ASN A 267 -15.79 6.85 -13.07
C ASN A 267 -15.87 5.38 -12.73
N THR A 268 -15.82 4.53 -13.76
CA THR A 268 -15.63 3.09 -13.60
C THR A 268 -14.14 2.72 -13.59
N PRO A 269 -13.75 1.50 -13.18
CA PRO A 269 -12.37 1.04 -13.32
C PRO A 269 -11.82 1.20 -14.74
N LEU A 270 -12.68 1.07 -15.77
CA LEU A 270 -12.30 1.24 -17.17
C LEU A 270 -11.95 2.70 -17.50
N HIS A 271 -12.66 3.68 -16.94
CA HIS A 271 -12.32 5.09 -17.08
C HIS A 271 -10.92 5.37 -16.53
N LEU A 272 -10.63 4.86 -15.32
CA LEU A 272 -9.32 5.04 -14.70
C LEU A 272 -8.21 4.30 -15.47
N ALA A 273 -8.48 3.09 -15.99
CA ALA A 273 -7.50 2.34 -16.76
C ALA A 273 -7.12 3.08 -18.05
N VAL A 274 -8.13 3.59 -18.77
CA VAL A 274 -7.93 4.41 -19.97
C VAL A 274 -7.22 5.70 -19.63
N LEU A 275 -7.64 6.45 -18.60
CA LEU A 275 -6.98 7.69 -18.20
C LEU A 275 -5.50 7.44 -17.84
N ASN A 276 -5.18 6.27 -17.30
CA ASN A 276 -3.85 5.87 -16.89
C ASN A 276 -3.00 5.11 -17.94
N ASP A 277 -3.51 4.78 -19.12
CA ASP A 277 -2.76 4.10 -20.21
C ASP A 277 -2.48 2.64 -19.91
N ASN A 278 -3.32 2.08 -19.06
CA ASN A 278 -3.15 0.72 -18.64
C ASN A 278 -3.84 -0.20 -19.65
N VAL A 279 -3.18 -0.40 -20.80
CA VAL A 279 -3.70 -1.21 -21.92
C VAL A 279 -4.05 -2.62 -21.44
N TYR A 280 -3.20 -3.21 -20.61
CA TYR A 280 -3.41 -4.54 -20.04
C TYR A 280 -4.69 -4.62 -19.20
N VAL A 281 -4.86 -3.72 -18.21
CA VAL A 281 -6.08 -3.72 -17.38
C VAL A 281 -7.31 -3.32 -18.19
N THR A 282 -7.15 -2.43 -19.19
CA THR A 282 -8.22 -2.05 -20.12
C THR A 282 -8.73 -3.27 -20.88
N GLU A 283 -7.84 -4.08 -21.46
CA GLU A 283 -8.21 -5.33 -22.13
C GLU A 283 -8.94 -6.27 -21.19
N MET A 284 -8.39 -6.49 -20.00
CA MET A 284 -8.97 -7.42 -19.03
C MET A 284 -10.36 -7.00 -18.58
N LEU A 285 -10.57 -5.70 -18.30
CA LEU A 285 -11.87 -5.17 -17.93
C LEU A 285 -12.88 -5.35 -19.08
N LEU A 286 -12.51 -5.02 -20.32
CA LEU A 286 -13.38 -5.21 -21.49
C LEU A 286 -13.75 -6.67 -21.69
N ARG A 287 -12.77 -7.59 -21.63
CA ARG A 287 -13.02 -9.04 -21.75
C ARG A 287 -13.86 -9.59 -20.60
N ARG A 288 -13.87 -8.91 -19.45
CA ARG A 288 -14.72 -9.22 -18.29
C ARG A 288 -16.09 -8.52 -18.34
N GLY A 289 -16.41 -7.87 -19.45
CA GLY A 289 -17.72 -7.28 -19.71
C GLY A 289 -17.90 -5.85 -19.21
N ALA A 290 -16.80 -5.12 -18.94
CA ALA A 290 -16.88 -3.69 -18.64
C ALA A 290 -17.56 -2.95 -19.79
N ASN A 291 -18.53 -2.09 -19.47
CA ASN A 291 -19.24 -1.34 -20.48
C ASN A 291 -18.36 -0.20 -21.05
N PRO A 292 -17.95 -0.25 -22.34
CA PRO A 292 -17.10 0.78 -22.94
C PRO A 292 -17.80 2.13 -23.13
N ASN A 293 -19.12 2.20 -22.90
CA ASN A 293 -19.94 3.39 -23.09
C ASN A 293 -20.48 3.97 -21.79
N SER A 294 -20.11 3.42 -20.63
CA SER A 294 -20.49 4.01 -19.34
C SER A 294 -20.01 5.46 -19.30
N ALA A 295 -20.89 6.39 -18.94
CA ALA A 295 -20.55 7.80 -18.78
C ALA A 295 -20.40 8.12 -17.30
N ASN A 296 -19.29 8.79 -16.94
CA ASN A 296 -19.07 9.33 -15.61
C ASN A 296 -20.00 10.52 -15.32
N ASP A 297 -19.86 11.17 -14.17
CA ASP A 297 -20.77 12.25 -13.75
C ASP A 297 -20.63 13.52 -14.60
N GLU A 298 -19.52 13.68 -15.31
CA GLU A 298 -19.30 14.73 -16.31
C GLU A 298 -19.87 14.37 -17.69
N GLY A 299 -20.45 13.18 -17.85
CA GLY A 299 -20.92 12.64 -19.13
C GLY A 299 -19.81 12.11 -20.03
N SER A 300 -18.58 12.01 -19.53
CA SER A 300 -17.44 11.48 -20.29
C SER A 300 -17.44 9.95 -20.25
N THR A 301 -17.34 9.32 -21.41
CA THR A 301 -17.11 7.87 -21.55
C THR A 301 -15.60 7.57 -21.57
N PRO A 302 -15.16 6.31 -21.41
CA PRO A 302 -13.75 5.94 -21.58
C PRO A 302 -13.15 6.46 -22.89
N LEU A 303 -13.92 6.44 -23.99
CA LEU A 303 -13.46 6.98 -25.27
C LEU A 303 -13.20 8.49 -25.24
N HIS A 304 -14.00 9.27 -24.51
CA HIS A 304 -13.74 10.70 -24.33
C HIS A 304 -12.41 10.94 -23.60
N LEU A 305 -12.12 10.11 -22.59
CA LEU A 305 -10.93 10.26 -21.77
C LEU A 305 -9.64 10.06 -22.57
N PHE A 306 -9.62 9.20 -23.61
CA PHE A 306 -8.45 9.06 -24.52
C PHE A 306 -7.99 10.39 -25.13
N TYR A 307 -8.93 11.29 -25.45
CA TYR A 307 -8.63 12.57 -26.09
C TYR A 307 -8.28 13.69 -25.08
N MET A 308 -8.56 13.48 -23.79
CA MET A 308 -8.25 14.44 -22.72
C MET A 308 -6.87 14.23 -22.10
N ARG A 309 -6.19 13.14 -22.44
CA ARG A 309 -4.89 12.76 -21.87
C ARG A 309 -3.83 13.74 -22.38
N LYS A 310 -3.07 14.35 -21.46
CA LYS A 310 -1.91 15.19 -21.77
C LYS A 310 -0.69 14.31 -22.13
N CYS A 311 -0.81 13.44 -23.13
CA CYS A 311 0.33 12.70 -23.67
C CYS A 311 0.77 13.39 -24.97
N SER A 312 2.05 13.79 -25.02
CA SER A 312 2.67 14.38 -26.19
C SER A 312 2.69 13.37 -27.34
N TYR A 313 2.10 13.73 -28.48
CA TYR A 313 2.14 13.02 -29.76
C TYR A 313 1.57 11.58 -29.79
N TYR A 314 0.38 11.44 -30.37
CA TYR A 314 -0.12 10.25 -31.07
C TYR A 314 -0.11 8.89 -30.35
N ASP A 315 -0.77 8.76 -29.20
CA ASP A 315 -1.15 7.42 -28.73
C ASP A 315 -2.40 6.89 -29.47
N ILE A 316 -2.27 6.76 -30.80
CA ILE A 316 -3.29 6.15 -31.67
C ILE A 316 -3.38 4.64 -31.37
N GLY A 317 -2.29 4.03 -30.92
CA GLY A 317 -2.19 2.60 -30.64
C GLY A 317 -3.18 2.14 -29.57
N SER A 318 -3.28 2.84 -28.44
CA SER A 318 -4.22 2.48 -27.37
C SER A 318 -5.69 2.64 -27.79
N VAL A 319 -6.00 3.65 -28.62
CA VAL A 319 -7.35 3.86 -29.17
C VAL A 319 -7.71 2.77 -30.17
N GLU A 320 -6.83 2.47 -31.13
CA GLU A 320 -7.02 1.38 -32.09
C GLU A 320 -7.17 0.02 -31.39
N PHE A 321 -6.35 -0.22 -30.37
CA PHE A 321 -6.46 -1.41 -29.53
C PHE A 321 -7.81 -1.49 -28.83
N PHE A 322 -8.29 -0.40 -28.23
CA PHE A 322 -9.61 -0.34 -27.59
C PHE A 322 -10.75 -0.69 -28.56
N PHE A 323 -10.74 -0.10 -29.77
CA PHE A 323 -11.71 -0.42 -30.82
C PHE A 323 -11.62 -1.89 -31.23
N LYS A 324 -10.41 -2.39 -31.44
CA LYS A 324 -10.17 -3.79 -31.83
C LYS A 324 -10.77 -4.76 -30.81
N ILE A 325 -10.51 -4.56 -29.52
CA ILE A 325 -11.05 -5.43 -28.46
C ILE A 325 -12.58 -5.35 -28.40
N CYS A 326 -13.15 -4.15 -28.52
CA CYS A 326 -14.61 -4.01 -28.52
C CYS A 326 -15.25 -4.67 -29.74
N ASP A 327 -14.64 -4.55 -30.92
CA ASP A 327 -15.09 -5.22 -32.15
C ASP A 327 -15.02 -6.75 -31.99
N GLU A 328 -13.92 -7.29 -31.44
CA GLU A 328 -13.77 -8.73 -31.12
C GLU A 328 -14.88 -9.23 -30.18
N LEU A 329 -15.29 -8.40 -29.21
CA LEU A 329 -16.31 -8.74 -28.22
C LEU A 329 -17.75 -8.40 -28.66
N ASN A 330 -17.94 -7.89 -29.88
CA ASN A 330 -19.22 -7.36 -30.37
C ASN A 330 -19.83 -6.27 -29.47
N HIS A 331 -18.99 -5.49 -28.78
CA HIS A 331 -19.43 -4.33 -28.03
C HIS A 331 -19.56 -3.12 -28.96
N LEU A 332 -20.81 -2.68 -29.18
CA LEU A 332 -21.09 -1.47 -29.95
C LEU A 332 -20.58 -0.25 -29.19
N ILE A 333 -19.54 0.40 -29.71
CA ILE A 333 -19.04 1.66 -29.15
C ILE A 333 -19.91 2.81 -29.63
N GLN A 334 -20.47 3.55 -28.68
CA GLN A 334 -21.10 4.84 -28.94
C GLN A 334 -19.99 5.88 -29.10
N THR A 335 -19.73 6.27 -30.35
CA THR A 335 -18.77 7.33 -30.63
C THR A 335 -19.33 8.66 -30.14
N PRO A 336 -18.50 9.51 -29.49
CA PRO A 336 -18.91 10.83 -29.04
C PRO A 336 -19.68 11.58 -30.13
N ILE A 337 -20.91 11.98 -29.83
CA ILE A 337 -21.52 13.11 -30.54
C ILE A 337 -20.82 14.34 -29.98
N TYR A 338 -19.85 14.89 -30.71
CA TYR A 338 -19.29 16.19 -30.36
C TYR A 338 -20.40 17.25 -30.51
N THR A 339 -21.14 17.53 -29.43
CA THR A 339 -22.00 18.71 -29.38
C THR A 339 -21.12 19.93 -29.17
N CYS A 340 -20.58 20.48 -30.25
CA CYS A 340 -19.85 21.73 -30.20
C CYS A 340 -20.86 22.87 -29.96
N SER A 341 -21.02 23.33 -28.71
CA SER A 341 -21.70 24.60 -28.43
C SER A 341 -20.75 25.75 -28.76
N SER A 342 -20.66 26.14 -30.04
CA SER A 342 -19.95 27.37 -30.38
C SER A 342 -20.82 28.58 -29.99
N ARG A 343 -20.38 29.34 -28.98
CA ARG A 343 -20.87 30.72 -28.80
C ARG A 343 -20.27 31.54 -29.94
N THR A 344 -21.03 31.77 -31.00
CA THR A 344 -20.67 32.79 -31.98
C THR A 344 -20.76 34.16 -31.31
N ALA A 345 -19.87 35.09 -31.67
CA ALA A 345 -19.80 36.46 -31.12
C ALA A 345 -21.06 37.31 -31.36
N ARG A 346 -22.12 36.73 -31.95
CA ARG A 346 -23.48 37.29 -32.01
C ARG A 346 -24.50 36.22 -31.59
N GLY A 347 -24.57 35.96 -30.29
CA GLY A 347 -25.82 35.66 -29.56
C GLY A 347 -26.81 34.64 -30.13
N GLY A 348 -26.38 33.56 -30.78
CA GLY A 348 -27.29 32.51 -31.24
C GLY A 348 -26.66 31.13 -31.19
N ALA A 349 -27.07 30.30 -30.22
CA ALA A 349 -26.70 28.89 -30.17
C ALA A 349 -27.51 28.11 -31.22
N ARG A 350 -26.85 27.44 -32.17
CA ARG A 350 -27.48 26.40 -33.00
C ARG A 350 -26.85 25.05 -32.66
N ARG A 351 -27.67 24.11 -32.20
CA ARG A 351 -27.33 22.70 -32.04
C ARG A 351 -27.21 22.05 -33.43
N TYR A 352 -26.13 21.34 -33.69
CA TYR A 352 -26.05 20.38 -34.79
C TYR A 352 -25.77 19.00 -34.18
N GLU A 353 -26.71 18.07 -34.41
CA GLU A 353 -26.58 16.66 -34.05
C GLU A 353 -26.14 15.90 -35.30
N ILE A 354 -25.00 15.20 -35.23
CA ILE A 354 -24.61 14.23 -36.26
C ILE A 354 -24.40 12.89 -35.56
N LEU A 355 -25.36 11.99 -35.73
CA LEU A 355 -25.26 10.58 -35.39
C LEU A 355 -24.27 9.91 -36.34
N ALA A 356 -23.04 9.70 -35.94
CA ALA A 356 -22.13 8.82 -36.67
C ALA A 356 -22.45 7.36 -36.34
N ARG A 357 -23.42 6.75 -37.04
CA ARG A 357 -23.42 5.30 -37.22
C ARG A 357 -22.28 4.96 -38.19
N ALA A 358 -21.10 4.60 -37.68
CA ALA A 358 -19.98 4.20 -38.52
C ALA A 358 -19.90 2.66 -38.60
N PRO A 359 -19.88 2.04 -39.81
CA PRO A 359 -19.79 0.59 -39.98
C PRO A 359 -18.36 0.01 -39.97
N SER A 360 -17.31 0.77 -39.62
CA SER A 360 -15.95 0.21 -39.45
C SER A 360 -14.98 1.16 -38.73
N ALA A 361 -14.06 0.58 -37.95
CA ALA A 361 -13.05 1.25 -37.12
C ALA A 361 -12.14 2.23 -37.87
N ALA A 362 -11.87 1.99 -39.17
CA ALA A 362 -10.97 2.82 -39.98
C ALA A 362 -11.55 4.20 -40.35
N ALA A 363 -12.89 4.32 -40.45
CA ALA A 363 -13.54 5.57 -40.81
C ALA A 363 -13.64 6.54 -39.62
N THR A 364 -13.86 6.01 -38.41
CA THR A 364 -14.02 6.79 -37.18
C THR A 364 -12.70 7.45 -36.73
N SER A 365 -11.58 6.72 -36.80
CA SER A 365 -10.26 7.23 -36.39
C SER A 365 -9.80 8.42 -37.23
N ARG A 366 -10.03 8.38 -38.55
CA ARG A 366 -9.71 9.51 -39.45
C ARG A 366 -10.61 10.72 -39.25
N ILE A 367 -11.92 10.52 -39.04
CA ILE A 367 -12.87 11.64 -38.93
C ILE A 367 -12.73 12.35 -37.57
N ALA A 368 -12.51 11.61 -36.48
CA ALA A 368 -12.26 12.19 -35.14
C ALA A 368 -10.94 12.98 -35.10
N ALA A 369 -9.86 12.43 -35.68
CA ALA A 369 -8.56 13.11 -35.76
C ALA A 369 -8.59 14.39 -36.62
N ILE A 370 -9.35 14.39 -37.73
CA ILE A 370 -9.49 15.55 -38.62
C ILE A 370 -10.30 16.68 -37.96
N TRP A 371 -11.29 16.36 -37.11
CA TRP A 371 -12.15 17.37 -36.49
C TRP A 371 -11.51 18.08 -35.30
N VAL A 372 -10.80 17.33 -34.42
CA VAL A 372 -10.05 17.92 -33.28
C VAL A 372 -8.98 18.92 -33.76
N PHE A 373 -8.36 18.66 -34.91
CA PHE A 373 -7.37 19.56 -35.52
C PHE A 373 -7.95 20.87 -36.06
N ARG A 374 -9.26 20.92 -36.35
CA ARG A 374 -9.92 22.15 -36.85
C ARG A 374 -10.43 23.06 -35.74
N THR A 375 -10.73 22.53 -34.55
CA THR A 375 -11.28 23.31 -33.43
C THR A 375 -10.23 23.88 -32.47
N LEU A 376 -8.98 23.40 -32.47
CA LEU A 376 -7.90 23.89 -31.60
C LEU A 376 -6.99 24.95 -32.22
N ARG A 377 -7.25 25.42 -33.45
CA ARG A 377 -6.58 26.63 -33.97
C ARG A 377 -7.21 27.88 -33.36
N VAL A 378 -6.72 28.26 -32.18
CA VAL A 378 -6.69 29.68 -31.78
C VAL A 378 -5.85 30.42 -32.84
N PRO A 379 -6.32 31.54 -33.42
CA PRO A 379 -5.53 32.28 -34.40
C PRO A 379 -4.28 32.85 -33.71
N LEU A 380 -3.17 32.85 -34.47
CA LEU A 380 -1.83 33.30 -34.09
C LEU A 380 -1.81 34.66 -33.39
#